data_AF-A0A0R0A007-F1
#
_entry.id   AF-A0A0R0A007-F1
#
_cell.length_a   1.000
_cell.length_b   1.000
_cell.length_c   1.000
_cell.angle_alpha   90.00
_cell.angle_beta   90.00
_cell.angle_gamma   90.00
#
_symmetry.space_group_name_H-M   'P 1'
#
loop_
_entity.id
_entity.type
_entity.pdbx_description
1 polymer ?
#
loop_
_entity_poly.entity_id
_entity_poly.type
_entity_poly.pdbx_seq_one_letter_code
_entity_poly.pdbx_strand_id
1 'polypeptide(L)'
;MKSINYDKLYAAFKPSGYVSKDANTIANILIYDLCIQPGSNLARFLEVKTYFDNHMAMRVWVQKRLDVNIGYVVNDMCQQLQGELYELLPQPGYAY
;
A
#
# COMPACT_ATOMS: atom_id res chain seq x y z
N MET A 1 36.48 6.27 -14.39
CA MET A 1 35.05 6.16 -14.75
C MET A 1 34.24 6.12 -13.46
N LYS A 2 33.27 7.03 -13.29
CA LYS A 2 32.29 6.90 -12.20
C LYS A 2 31.27 5.84 -12.63
N SER A 3 31.25 4.68 -11.99
CA SER A 3 30.18 3.70 -12.22
C SER A 3 28.92 4.21 -11.53
N ILE A 4 27.87 4.39 -12.31
CA ILE A 4 26.55 4.73 -11.79
C ILE A 4 25.95 3.45 -11.22
N ASN A 5 25.70 3.41 -9.92
CA ASN A 5 24.96 2.32 -9.30
C ASN A 5 23.47 2.52 -9.57
N TYR A 6 22.99 1.87 -10.64
CA TYR A 6 21.60 1.96 -11.08
C TYR A 6 20.62 1.50 -10.00
N ASP A 7 20.94 0.45 -9.25
CA ASP A 7 20.06 -0.07 -8.18
C ASP A 7 19.87 0.95 -7.06
N LYS A 8 20.95 1.65 -6.67
CA LYS A 8 20.88 2.75 -5.69
C LYS A 8 20.05 3.91 -6.21
N LEU A 9 20.20 4.28 -7.47
CA LEU A 9 19.39 5.35 -8.08
C LEU A 9 17.93 4.95 -8.19
N TYR A 10 17.66 3.73 -8.63
CA TYR A 10 16.31 3.23 -8.77
C TYR A 10 15.60 3.15 -7.42
N ALA A 11 16.30 2.69 -6.37
CA ALA A 11 15.77 2.69 -5.01
C ALA A 11 15.53 4.12 -4.47
N ALA A 12 16.43 5.06 -4.76
CA ALA A 12 16.32 6.44 -4.29
C ALA A 12 15.25 7.27 -5.04
N PHE A 13 14.97 6.92 -6.30
CA PHE A 13 14.06 7.66 -7.18
C PHE A 13 12.85 6.83 -7.64
N LYS A 14 12.43 5.83 -6.85
CA LYS A 14 11.22 5.05 -7.16
C LYS A 14 10.06 6.03 -7.44
N PRO A 15 9.42 5.94 -8.61
CA PRO A 15 8.24 6.75 -8.89
C PRO A 15 7.20 6.58 -7.77
N SER A 16 6.46 7.64 -7.46
CA SER A 16 5.42 7.58 -6.42
C SER A 16 4.33 6.53 -6.68
N GLY A 17 4.22 6.04 -7.91
CA GLY A 17 3.32 4.95 -8.32
C GLY A 17 4.03 3.63 -8.61
N TYR A 18 5.29 3.45 -8.19
CA TYR A 18 5.94 2.15 -8.28
C TYR A 18 5.21 1.14 -7.39
N VAL A 19 4.97 -0.06 -7.92
CA VAL A 19 4.31 -1.16 -7.22
C VAL A 19 5.00 -2.44 -7.64
N SER A 20 5.53 -3.20 -6.68
CA SER A 20 6.12 -4.52 -6.93
C SER A 20 5.05 -5.57 -7.20
N LYS A 21 5.45 -6.74 -7.73
CA LYS A 21 4.52 -7.85 -7.98
C LYS A 21 3.85 -8.33 -6.69
N ASP A 22 4.59 -8.35 -5.59
CA ASP A 22 4.09 -8.78 -4.29
C ASP A 22 3.13 -7.74 -3.71
N ALA A 23 3.48 -6.45 -3.81
CA ALA A 23 2.58 -5.35 -3.42
C ALA A 23 1.27 -5.40 -4.20
N ASN A 24 1.33 -5.65 -5.50
CA ASN A 24 0.15 -5.77 -6.34
C ASN A 24 -0.71 -6.99 -5.95
N THR A 25 -0.07 -8.12 -5.63
CA THR A 25 -0.78 -9.34 -5.19
C THR A 25 -1.52 -9.11 -3.89
N ILE A 26 -0.83 -8.60 -2.87
CA ILE A 26 -1.42 -8.32 -1.55
C ILE A 26 -2.53 -7.27 -1.69
N ALA A 27 -2.29 -6.19 -2.44
CA ALA A 27 -3.29 -5.15 -2.65
C ALA A 27 -4.55 -5.70 -3.34
N ASN A 28 -4.42 -6.60 -4.32
CA ASN A 28 -5.58 -7.19 -4.98
C ASN A 28 -6.38 -8.09 -4.02
N ILE A 29 -5.72 -8.84 -3.13
CA ILE A 29 -6.39 -9.62 -2.07
C ILE A 29 -7.18 -8.67 -1.18
N LEU A 30 -6.54 -7.61 -0.65
CA LEU A 30 -7.21 -6.64 0.21
C LEU A 30 -8.37 -5.90 -0.48
N ILE A 31 -8.20 -5.52 -1.74
CA ILE A 31 -9.27 -4.88 -2.54
C ILE A 31 -10.48 -5.80 -2.65
N TYR A 32 -10.24 -7.09 -2.90
CA TYR A 32 -11.29 -8.10 -3.03
C TYR A 32 -11.97 -8.36 -1.68
N ASP A 33 -11.20 -8.66 -0.65
CA ASP A 33 -11.71 -9.04 0.68
C ASP A 33 -12.47 -7.89 1.37
N LEU A 34 -12.02 -6.65 1.16
CA LEU A 34 -12.66 -5.45 1.73
C LEU A 34 -13.69 -4.82 0.77
N CYS A 35 -13.96 -5.44 -0.37
CA CYS A 35 -14.89 -4.94 -1.40
C CYS A 35 -14.63 -3.47 -1.78
N ILE A 36 -13.36 -3.08 -1.93
CA ILE A 36 -12.98 -1.70 -2.20
C ILE A 36 -13.47 -1.29 -3.59
N GLN A 37 -14.44 -0.38 -3.60
CA GLN A 37 -15.02 0.15 -4.82
C GLN A 37 -14.01 1.00 -5.59
N PRO A 38 -14.00 0.92 -6.94
CA PRO A 38 -13.30 1.88 -7.77
C PRO A 38 -13.86 3.28 -7.47
N GLY A 39 -12.98 4.25 -7.26
CA GLY A 39 -13.37 5.59 -6.83
C GLY A 39 -12.16 6.40 -6.43
N SER A 40 -12.42 7.56 -5.84
CA SER A 40 -11.39 8.44 -5.27
C SER A 40 -11.84 8.84 -3.88
N ASN A 41 -10.96 8.68 -2.88
CA ASN A 41 -11.00 9.24 -1.51
C ASN A 41 -10.08 8.44 -0.58
N LEU A 42 -9.85 7.15 -0.87
CA LEU A 42 -9.03 6.28 -0.04
C LEU A 42 -7.57 6.76 0.07
N ALA A 43 -7.06 7.41 -0.98
CA ALA A 43 -5.72 7.97 -1.00
C ALA A 43 -5.41 8.90 0.17
N ARG A 44 -6.41 9.67 0.63
CA ARG A 44 -6.26 10.59 1.77
C ARG A 44 -6.14 9.83 3.09
N PHE A 45 -6.92 8.78 3.26
CA PHE A 45 -6.89 7.93 4.46
C PHE A 45 -5.61 7.11 4.56
N LEU A 46 -5.07 6.68 3.42
CA LEU A 46 -3.84 5.90 3.34
C LEU A 46 -2.56 6.77 3.29
N GLU A 47 -2.68 8.10 3.43
CA GLU A 47 -1.55 9.04 3.36
C GLU A 47 -0.67 8.84 2.11
N VAL A 48 -1.32 8.57 0.97
CA VAL A 48 -0.69 8.51 -0.36
C VAL A 48 -1.12 9.70 -1.20
N LYS A 49 -0.56 9.84 -2.41
CA LYS A 49 -0.89 10.98 -3.27
C LYS A 49 -2.37 10.94 -3.64
N THR A 50 -3.06 12.06 -3.44
CA THR A 50 -4.52 12.18 -3.55
C THR A 50 -5.07 12.00 -4.97
N TYR A 51 -4.23 12.07 -6.00
CA TYR A 51 -4.61 11.82 -7.39
C TYR A 51 -4.74 10.32 -7.71
N PHE A 52 -4.35 9.42 -6.80
CA PHE A 52 -4.57 7.99 -6.98
C PHE A 52 -6.03 7.62 -6.73
N ASP A 53 -6.59 6.79 -7.63
CA ASP A 53 -7.84 6.09 -7.35
C ASP A 53 -7.68 5.12 -6.16
N ASN A 54 -8.78 4.61 -5.64
CA ASN A 54 -8.77 3.75 -4.46
C ASN A 54 -7.90 2.50 -4.63
N HIS A 55 -7.87 1.90 -5.83
CA HIS A 55 -7.09 0.68 -6.08
C HIS A 55 -5.61 0.99 -6.16
N MET A 56 -5.24 2.05 -6.87
CA MET A 56 -3.86 2.51 -6.97
C MET A 56 -3.35 3.04 -5.63
N ALA A 57 -4.20 3.71 -4.86
CA ALA A 57 -3.91 4.14 -3.50
C ALA A 57 -3.59 2.94 -2.60
N MET A 58 -4.41 1.88 -2.67
CA MET A 58 -4.15 0.65 -1.92
C MET A 58 -2.82 0.02 -2.34
N ARG A 59 -2.56 -0.11 -3.65
CA ARG A 59 -1.30 -0.68 -4.16
C ARG A 59 -0.07 0.08 -3.71
N VAL A 60 -0.09 1.42 -3.78
CA VAL A 60 1.02 2.27 -3.35
C VAL A 60 1.19 2.23 -1.82
N TRP A 61 0.09 2.18 -1.08
CA TRP A 61 0.15 2.06 0.39
C TRP A 61 0.76 0.72 0.81
N VAL A 62 0.33 -0.39 0.21
CA VAL A 62 0.95 -1.71 0.42
C VAL A 62 2.44 -1.65 0.07
N GLN A 63 2.80 -1.09 -1.10
CA GLN A 63 4.22 -0.96 -1.50
C GLN A 63 5.05 -0.22 -0.44
N LYS A 64 4.57 0.91 0.10
CA LYS A 64 5.27 1.65 1.16
C LYS A 64 5.50 0.79 2.40
N ARG A 65 4.53 -0.05 2.77
CA ARG A 65 4.64 -0.95 3.93
C ARG A 65 5.66 -2.07 3.67
N LEU A 66 5.70 -2.60 2.45
CA LEU A 66 6.70 -3.59 2.04
C LEU A 66 8.12 -3.00 1.97
N ASP A 67 8.27 -1.73 1.57
CA ASP A 67 9.57 -1.06 1.52
C ASP A 67 10.17 -0.86 2.93
N VAL A 68 9.33 -0.80 3.98
CA VAL A 68 9.77 -0.71 5.39
C VAL A 68 10.06 -2.09 6.00
N ASN A 69 9.33 -3.12 5.57
CA ASN A 69 9.41 -4.45 6.16
C ASN A 69 10.33 -5.37 5.34
N ILE A 70 11.54 -5.67 5.82
CA ILE A 70 12.50 -6.51 5.08
C ILE A 70 12.24 -7.98 5.42
N GLY A 71 12.06 -8.83 4.41
CA GLY A 71 11.90 -10.28 4.60
C GLY A 71 10.49 -10.73 4.98
N TYR A 72 9.47 -9.96 4.64
CA TYR A 72 8.06 -10.31 4.88
C TYR A 72 7.63 -11.58 4.12
N VAL A 73 6.70 -12.30 4.72
CA VAL A 73 5.93 -13.36 4.05
C VAL A 73 4.63 -12.74 3.56
N VAL A 74 4.28 -12.97 2.29
CA VAL A 74 3.11 -12.36 1.63
C VAL A 74 1.81 -12.55 2.42
N ASN A 75 1.57 -13.76 2.93
CA ASN A 75 0.34 -14.08 3.67
C ASN A 75 0.26 -13.36 5.01
N ASP A 76 1.34 -13.39 5.79
CA ASP A 76 1.40 -12.75 7.11
C ASP A 76 1.27 -11.23 6.98
N MET A 77 1.93 -10.66 5.96
CA MET A 77 1.84 -9.25 5.64
C MET A 77 0.43 -8.84 5.22
N CYS A 78 -0.27 -9.69 4.47
CA CYS A 78 -1.67 -9.44 4.12
C CYS A 78 -2.55 -9.35 5.37
N GLN A 79 -2.41 -10.28 6.32
CA GLN A 79 -3.16 -10.25 7.59
C GLN A 79 -2.84 -9.03 8.43
N GLN A 80 -1.56 -8.67 8.54
CA GLN A 80 -1.13 -7.48 9.27
C GLN A 80 -1.74 -6.20 8.67
N LEU A 81 -1.63 -6.04 7.34
CA LEU A 81 -2.15 -4.86 6.65
C LEU A 81 -3.67 -4.76 6.72
N GLN A 82 -4.37 -5.90 6.71
CA GLN A 82 -5.81 -5.93 6.95
C GLN A 82 -6.15 -5.41 8.35
N GLY A 83 -5.40 -5.82 9.38
CA GLY A 83 -5.55 -5.29 10.75
C GLY A 83 -5.33 -3.77 10.82
N GLU A 84 -4.25 -3.27 10.21
CA GLU A 84 -3.97 -1.83 10.16
C GLU A 84 -5.09 -1.04 9.45
N LEU A 85 -5.69 -1.59 8.39
CA LEU A 85 -6.83 -0.96 7.71
C LEU A 85 -8.06 -0.89 8.62
N TYR A 86 -8.31 -1.91 9.43
CA TYR A 86 -9.42 -1.88 10.40
C TYR A 86 -9.20 -0.85 11.52
N GLU A 87 -7.97 -0.67 11.98
CA GLU A 87 -7.63 0.37 12.97
C GLU A 87 -7.76 1.79 12.40
N LEU A 88 -7.53 1.97 11.10
CA LEU A 88 -7.71 3.24 10.39
C LEU A 88 -9.18 3.62 10.17
N LEU A 89 -10.09 2.64 10.19
CA LEU A 89 -11.52 2.95 10.12
C LEU A 89 -11.92 3.61 11.44
N PRO A 90 -12.68 4.72 11.41
CA PRO A 90 -13.28 5.25 12.62
C PRO A 90 -14.09 4.12 13.24
N GLN A 91 -13.67 3.65 14.42
CA GLN A 91 -14.44 2.64 15.12
C GLN A 91 -15.86 3.19 15.25
N PRO A 92 -16.91 2.41 14.90
CA PRO A 92 -18.27 2.85 15.12
C PRO A 92 -18.35 3.15 16.60
N GLY A 93 -18.34 4.43 16.94
CA GLY A 93 -18.52 4.88 18.30
C GLY A 93 -19.85 4.29 18.71
N TYR A 94 -19.80 3.29 19.60
CA TYR A 94 -20.93 2.96 20.43
C TYR A 94 -21.19 4.19 21.28
N ALA A 95 -21.86 5.18 20.69
CA ALA A 95 -22.55 6.23 21.39
C ALA A 95 -23.75 5.54 22.05
N TYR A 96 -23.53 5.08 23.27
CA TYR A 96 -24.58 4.77 24.22
C TYR A 96 -25.26 6.05 24.69
#